data_AF-A0AAN9BGL3-F1
#
_entry.id   AF-A0AAN9BGL3-F1
#
_cell.length_a   1.000
_cell.length_b   1.000
_cell.length_c   1.000
_cell.angle_alpha   90.00
_cell.angle_beta   90.00
_cell.angle_gamma   90.00
#
_symmetry.space_group_name_H-M   'P 1'
#
loop_
_entity.id
_entity.type
_entity.pdbx_description
1 polymer ?
#
loop_
_entity_poly.entity_id
_entity_poly.type
_entity_poly.pdbx_seq_one_letter_code
_entity_poly.pdbx_strand_id
1 'polypeptide(L)'
;MAKRFATYTEDEIAKKRSNLTPVTTKRCTDSSVRIFRHYLKEKGKGEDFEAMSKNELNSTLGSFYMEARSESGDLYKRKTLEGIRYGLNRHLKSPPHNNDFDIVRDSDFSVANEMFKAAVKELKQQGKGNITHYEPMAEADRQKLYHSMYM
;
A
#
# COMPACT_ATOMS: atom_id res chain seq x y z
N MET A 1 10.45 47.52 -0.25
CA MET A 1 10.44 46.47 0.79
C MET A 1 10.10 45.15 0.12
N ALA A 2 11.01 44.17 0.12
CA ALA A 2 10.71 42.84 -0.40
C ALA A 2 9.65 42.17 0.51
N LYS A 3 8.59 41.61 -0.08
CA LYS A 3 7.58 40.87 0.69
C LYS A 3 8.22 39.58 1.20
N ARG A 4 8.18 39.38 2.52
CA ARG A 4 8.73 38.21 3.23
C ARG A 4 8.04 36.89 2.88
N PHE A 5 6.78 36.95 2.46
CA PHE A 5 5.93 35.77 2.27
C PHE A 5 5.37 35.71 0.85
N ALA A 6 5.41 34.50 0.26
CA ALA A 6 4.80 34.22 -1.03
C ALA A 6 3.28 34.05 -0.87
N THR A 7 2.53 34.57 -1.84
CA THR A 7 1.11 34.31 -2.02
C THR A 7 0.97 33.29 -3.15
N TYR A 8 0.25 32.19 -2.91
CA TYR A 8 -0.03 31.21 -3.95
C TYR A 8 -1.50 31.31 -4.36
N THR A 9 -1.78 31.09 -5.65
CA THR A 9 -3.16 30.88 -6.10
C THR A 9 -3.66 29.50 -5.69
N GLU A 10 -4.99 29.30 -5.70
CA GLU A 10 -5.58 27.99 -5.41
C GLU A 10 -5.06 26.91 -6.37
N ASP A 11 -4.84 27.26 -7.64
CA ASP A 11 -4.27 26.36 -8.65
C ASP A 11 -2.81 25.99 -8.36
N GLU A 12 -2.00 26.93 -7.89
CA GLU A 12 -0.61 26.65 -7.50
C GLU A 12 -0.55 25.75 -6.25
N ILE A 13 -1.46 25.97 -5.30
CA ILE A 13 -1.61 25.11 -4.12
C ILE A 13 -2.06 23.71 -4.56
N ALA A 14 -3.04 23.61 -5.47
CA ALA A 14 -3.51 22.35 -6.01
C ALA A 14 -2.43 21.60 -6.77
N LYS A 15 -1.64 22.28 -7.60
CA LYS A 15 -0.49 21.70 -8.33
C LYS A 15 0.61 21.23 -7.39
N LYS A 16 0.89 21.97 -6.31
CA LYS A 16 1.81 21.52 -5.27
C LYS A 16 1.27 20.28 -4.54
N ARG A 17 -0.04 20.26 -4.25
CA ARG A 17 -0.70 19.11 -3.62
C ARG A 17 -0.67 17.87 -4.52
N SER A 18 -0.90 18.02 -5.82
CA SER A 18 -0.89 16.88 -6.77
C SER A 18 0.51 16.26 -6.96
N ASN A 19 1.56 17.05 -6.70
CA ASN A 19 2.97 16.64 -6.69
C ASN A 19 3.46 16.06 -5.36
N LEU A 20 2.64 16.05 -4.30
CA LEU A 20 3.03 15.48 -2.99
C LEU A 20 3.36 13.99 -3.07
N THR A 21 2.66 13.25 -3.92
CA THR A 21 2.79 11.79 -4.00
C THR A 21 3.68 11.41 -5.19
N PRO A 22 4.84 10.75 -4.96
CA PRO A 22 5.69 10.26 -6.04
C PRO A 22 4.95 9.31 -6.98
N VAL A 23 5.34 9.28 -8.26
CA VAL A 23 4.71 8.43 -9.29
C VAL A 23 4.76 6.95 -8.91
N THR A 24 5.87 6.48 -8.35
CA THR A 24 6.03 5.11 -7.87
C THR A 24 5.03 4.78 -6.75
N THR A 25 4.83 5.71 -5.82
CA THR A 25 3.84 5.58 -4.74
C THR A 25 2.41 5.54 -5.29
N LYS A 26 2.08 6.35 -6.30
CA LYS A 26 0.77 6.27 -6.99
C LYS A 26 0.54 4.88 -7.58
N ARG A 27 1.50 4.37 -8.36
CA ARG A 27 1.43 3.01 -8.94
C ARG A 27 1.24 1.91 -7.88
N CYS A 28 1.93 1.99 -6.74
CA CYS A 28 1.74 1.04 -5.64
C CYS A 28 0.33 1.14 -5.02
N THR A 29 -0.24 2.36 -4.95
CA THR A 29 -1.61 2.60 -4.50
C THR A 29 -2.60 1.93 -5.46
N ASP A 30 -2.48 2.24 -6.75
CA ASP A 30 -3.37 1.73 -7.79
C ASP A 30 -3.33 0.20 -7.85
N SER A 31 -2.14 -0.39 -7.70
CA SER A 31 -1.99 -1.84 -7.60
C SER A 31 -2.70 -2.42 -6.38
N SER A 32 -2.65 -1.75 -5.24
CA SER A 32 -3.32 -2.20 -4.01
C SER A 32 -4.84 -2.15 -4.16
N VAL A 33 -5.35 -1.08 -4.76
CA VAL A 33 -6.78 -0.90 -5.09
C VAL A 33 -7.24 -1.98 -6.06
N ARG A 34 -6.48 -2.25 -7.12
CA ARG A 34 -6.80 -3.29 -8.09
C ARG A 34 -6.91 -4.68 -7.45
N ILE A 35 -5.96 -5.03 -6.58
CA ILE A 35 -5.99 -6.31 -5.86
C ILE A 35 -7.25 -6.42 -5.00
N PHE A 36 -7.60 -5.36 -4.26
CA PHE A 36 -8.77 -5.39 -3.40
C PHE A 36 -10.08 -5.45 -4.20
N ARG A 37 -10.21 -4.68 -5.28
CA ARG A 37 -11.38 -4.76 -6.18
C ARG A 37 -11.54 -6.13 -6.81
N HIS A 38 -10.45 -6.76 -7.23
CA HIS A 38 -10.47 -8.14 -7.73
C HIS A 38 -11.02 -9.11 -6.69
N TYR A 39 -10.52 -9.02 -5.45
CA TYR A 39 -11.02 -9.82 -4.34
C TYR A 39 -12.52 -9.59 -4.09
N LEU A 40 -13.00 -8.34 -4.10
CA LEU A 40 -14.41 -8.03 -3.92
C LEU A 40 -15.28 -8.67 -5.00
N LYS A 41 -14.84 -8.58 -6.26
CA LYS A 41 -15.50 -9.21 -7.39
C LYS A 41 -15.59 -10.73 -7.24
N GLU A 42 -14.51 -11.39 -6.84
CA GLU A 42 -14.51 -12.84 -6.57
C GLU A 42 -15.46 -13.23 -5.42
N LYS A 43 -15.63 -12.36 -4.43
CA LYS A 43 -16.57 -12.55 -3.32
C LYS A 43 -18.01 -12.15 -3.66
N GLY A 44 -18.30 -11.76 -4.90
CA GLY A 44 -19.62 -11.31 -5.32
C GLY A 44 -20.06 -9.99 -4.66
N LYS A 45 -19.11 -9.20 -4.17
CA LYS A 45 -19.36 -7.86 -3.61
C LYS A 45 -19.18 -6.78 -4.69
N GLY A 46 -19.78 -5.61 -4.46
CA GLY A 46 -19.52 -4.44 -5.27
C GLY A 46 -18.04 -4.03 -5.20
N GLU A 47 -17.46 -3.64 -6.33
CA GLU A 47 -16.06 -3.21 -6.42
C GLU A 47 -15.81 -1.82 -5.80
N ASP A 48 -16.88 -1.05 -5.55
CA ASP A 48 -16.84 0.33 -5.04
C ASP A 48 -16.78 0.35 -3.51
N PHE A 49 -15.66 -0.09 -2.96
CA PHE A 49 -15.45 -0.18 -1.50
C PHE A 49 -15.35 1.19 -0.83
N GLU A 50 -15.13 2.24 -1.61
CA GLU A 50 -15.09 3.62 -1.15
C GLU A 50 -16.48 4.11 -0.69
N ALA A 51 -17.55 3.46 -1.16
CA ALA A 51 -18.93 3.71 -0.73
C ALA A 51 -19.38 2.84 0.46
N MET A 52 -18.58 1.87 0.90
CA MET A 52 -18.93 1.01 2.03
C MET A 52 -18.97 1.80 3.34
N SER A 53 -19.89 1.41 4.23
CA SER A 53 -19.87 1.92 5.60
C SER A 53 -18.59 1.49 6.32
N LYS A 54 -18.14 2.25 7.33
CA LYS A 54 -16.94 1.89 8.12
C LYS A 54 -17.01 0.45 8.67
N ASN A 55 -18.18 0.02 9.14
CA ASN A 55 -18.38 -1.33 9.68
C ASN A 55 -18.26 -2.42 8.60
N GLU A 56 -18.88 -2.19 7.44
CA GLU A 56 -18.79 -3.11 6.31
C GLU A 56 -17.36 -3.21 5.77
N LEU A 57 -16.69 -2.06 5.64
CA LEU A 57 -15.30 -1.98 5.21
C LEU A 57 -14.37 -2.69 6.21
N ASN A 58 -14.57 -2.49 7.51
CA ASN A 58 -13.84 -3.17 8.58
C ASN A 58 -13.95 -4.70 8.47
N SER A 59 -15.17 -5.23 8.37
CA SER A 59 -15.41 -6.67 8.23
C SER A 59 -14.81 -7.24 6.95
N THR A 60 -14.95 -6.50 5.84
CA THR A 60 -14.47 -6.91 4.52
C THR A 60 -12.94 -6.91 4.43
N LEU A 61 -12.28 -5.89 4.99
CA LEU A 61 -10.82 -5.83 5.10
C LEU A 61 -10.28 -6.97 5.98
N GLY A 62 -10.97 -7.29 7.08
CA GLY A 62 -10.57 -8.40 7.94
C GLY A 62 -10.54 -9.75 7.20
N SER A 63 -11.60 -10.04 6.44
CA SER A 63 -11.66 -11.25 5.60
C SER A 63 -10.57 -11.23 4.53
N PHE A 64 -10.40 -10.09 3.85
CA PHE A 64 -9.36 -9.89 2.85
C PHE A 64 -7.96 -10.20 3.39
N TYR A 65 -7.59 -9.73 4.58
CA TYR A 65 -6.24 -9.96 5.10
C TYR A 65 -5.92 -11.44 5.38
N MET A 66 -6.92 -12.25 5.73
CA MET A 66 -6.75 -13.69 5.93
C MET A 66 -6.70 -14.46 4.59
N GLU A 67 -7.47 -14.00 3.62
CA GLU A 67 -7.71 -14.71 2.37
C GLU A 67 -6.84 -14.25 1.20
N ALA A 68 -6.17 -13.10 1.32
CA ALA A 68 -5.35 -12.52 0.26
C ALA A 68 -4.26 -13.50 -0.21
N ARG A 69 -4.21 -13.76 -1.52
CA ARG A 69 -3.23 -14.59 -2.22
C ARG A 69 -2.73 -13.89 -3.48
N SER A 70 -1.54 -14.26 -3.95
CA SER A 70 -1.04 -13.85 -5.27
C SER A 70 -1.84 -14.50 -6.40
N GLU A 71 -1.61 -14.04 -7.63
CA GLU A 71 -2.19 -14.65 -8.85
C GLU A 71 -1.80 -16.14 -9.02
N SER A 72 -0.67 -16.57 -8.44
CA SER A 72 -0.25 -17.97 -8.38
C SER A 72 -0.98 -18.80 -7.31
N GLY A 73 -1.84 -18.18 -6.50
CA GLY A 73 -2.51 -18.81 -5.35
C GLY A 73 -1.69 -18.84 -4.06
N ASP A 74 -0.45 -18.34 -4.07
CA ASP A 74 0.41 -18.33 -2.90
C ASP A 74 0.04 -17.25 -1.88
N LEU A 75 0.26 -17.54 -0.60
CA LEU A 75 0.26 -16.51 0.44
C LEU A 75 1.28 -15.40 0.12
N TYR A 76 0.84 -14.14 0.26
CA TYR A 76 1.71 -12.98 0.13
C TYR A 76 2.83 -12.98 1.18
N LYS A 77 3.95 -12.31 0.87
CA LYS A 77 4.94 -11.96 1.91
C LYS A 77 4.34 -10.93 2.86
N ARG A 78 4.78 -10.93 4.12
CA ARG A 78 4.35 -9.93 5.13
C ARG A 78 4.44 -8.49 4.60
N LYS A 79 5.57 -8.14 3.99
CA LYS A 79 5.82 -6.78 3.46
C LYS A 79 4.87 -6.40 2.33
N THR A 80 4.49 -7.36 1.50
CA THR A 80 3.51 -7.15 0.44
C THR A 80 2.14 -6.87 1.03
N LEU A 81 1.70 -7.66 2.00
CA LEU A 81 0.41 -7.46 2.67
C LEU A 81 0.34 -6.12 3.43
N GLU A 82 1.43 -5.75 4.14
CA GLU A 82 1.60 -4.42 4.74
C GLU A 82 1.49 -3.31 3.68
N GLY A 83 2.18 -3.47 2.55
CA GLY A 83 2.16 -2.52 1.44
C GLY A 83 0.76 -2.31 0.87
N ILE A 84 -0.01 -3.39 0.68
CA ILE A 84 -1.40 -3.32 0.22
C ILE A 84 -2.25 -2.54 1.21
N ARG A 85 -2.17 -2.86 2.51
CA ARG A 85 -2.92 -2.15 3.57
C ARG A 85 -2.64 -0.65 3.58
N TYR A 86 -1.37 -0.24 3.48
CA TYR A 86 -1.03 1.18 3.42
C TYR A 86 -1.45 1.84 2.10
N GLY A 87 -1.41 1.09 0.99
CA GLY A 87 -1.93 1.54 -0.30
C GLY A 87 -3.43 1.85 -0.22
N LEU A 88 -4.23 0.95 0.35
CA LEU A 88 -5.66 1.16 0.54
C LEU A 88 -5.97 2.35 1.47
N ASN A 89 -5.27 2.46 2.60
CA ASN A 89 -5.45 3.61 3.51
C ASN A 89 -5.15 4.94 2.80
N ARG A 90 -4.07 4.98 2.01
CA ARG A 90 -3.71 6.17 1.24
C ARG A 90 -4.76 6.50 0.19
N HIS A 91 -5.29 5.50 -0.52
CA HIS A 91 -6.34 5.69 -1.53
C HIS A 91 -7.58 6.35 -0.92
N LEU A 92 -8.09 5.80 0.20
CA LEU A 92 -9.27 6.31 0.89
C LEU A 92 -9.09 7.74 1.42
N LYS A 93 -7.87 8.09 1.86
CA LYS A 93 -7.55 9.43 2.38
C LYS A 93 -7.19 10.46 1.30
N SER A 94 -6.91 10.02 0.09
CA SER A 94 -6.53 10.91 -1.01
C SER A 94 -7.76 11.38 -1.78
N PRO A 95 -7.65 12.49 -2.53
CA PRO A 95 -8.68 12.85 -3.49
C PRO A 95 -8.95 11.69 -4.48
N PRO A 96 -10.21 11.48 -4.88
CA PRO A 96 -11.38 12.31 -4.59
C PRO A 96 -12.07 12.01 -3.24
N HIS A 97 -11.75 10.88 -2.60
CA HIS A 97 -12.49 10.36 -1.45
C HIS A 97 -12.29 11.21 -0.18
N ASN A 98 -11.04 11.62 0.10
CA ASN A 98 -10.69 12.48 1.24
C ASN A 98 -11.31 12.02 2.57
N ASN A 99 -11.38 10.71 2.82
CA ASN A 99 -11.98 10.17 4.03
C ASN A 99 -11.21 10.65 5.27
N ASP A 100 -11.96 10.94 6.34
CA ASP A 100 -11.44 11.45 7.62
C ASP A 100 -10.89 10.33 8.53
N PHE A 101 -11.19 9.07 8.21
CA PHE A 101 -10.81 7.92 9.00
C PHE A 101 -9.53 7.22 8.50
N ASP A 102 -8.86 6.52 9.41
CA ASP A 102 -7.66 5.71 9.17
C ASP A 102 -7.93 4.22 9.37
N ILE A 103 -7.91 3.44 8.28
CA ILE A 103 -8.14 1.99 8.35
C ILE A 103 -7.02 1.22 9.09
N VAL A 104 -5.91 1.90 9.42
CA VAL A 104 -4.78 1.30 10.15
C VAL A 104 -4.84 1.62 11.64
N ARG A 105 -5.31 2.83 12.00
CA ARG A 105 -5.18 3.38 13.36
C ARG A 105 -6.50 3.52 14.10
N ASP A 106 -7.59 3.76 13.40
CA ASP A 106 -8.85 4.09 14.05
C ASP A 106 -9.50 2.83 14.65
N SER A 107 -10.16 3.01 15.79
CA SER A 107 -10.83 1.93 16.52
C SER A 107 -12.00 1.31 15.75
N ASP A 108 -12.60 2.07 14.83
CA ASP A 108 -13.65 1.60 13.92
C ASP A 108 -13.20 0.38 13.09
N PHE A 109 -11.88 0.19 12.92
CA PHE A 109 -11.25 -0.88 12.14
C PHE A 109 -10.62 -1.98 13.01
N SER A 110 -11.06 -2.12 14.27
CA SER A 110 -10.50 -3.09 15.23
C SER A 110 -10.44 -4.52 14.69
N VAL A 111 -11.55 -5.02 14.14
CA VAL A 111 -11.67 -6.38 13.57
C VAL A 111 -10.68 -6.60 12.42
N ALA A 112 -10.62 -5.66 11.46
CA ALA A 112 -9.65 -5.71 10.36
C ALA A 112 -8.22 -5.75 10.90
N ASN A 113 -7.93 -4.96 11.94
CA ASN A 113 -6.61 -4.85 12.53
C ASN A 113 -6.21 -6.11 13.29
N GLU A 114 -7.14 -6.79 13.94
CA GLU A 114 -6.93 -8.09 14.60
C GLU A 114 -6.68 -9.20 13.58
N MET A 115 -7.52 -9.29 12.54
CA MET A 115 -7.35 -10.27 11.46
C MET A 115 -6.03 -10.06 10.71
N PHE A 116 -5.64 -8.81 10.47
CA PHE A 116 -4.33 -8.50 9.91
C PHE A 116 -3.19 -9.04 10.78
N LYS A 117 -3.26 -8.85 12.10
CA LYS A 117 -2.24 -9.36 13.03
C LYS A 117 -2.18 -10.89 13.00
N ALA A 118 -3.33 -11.56 12.94
CA ALA A 118 -3.42 -13.01 12.81
C ALA A 118 -2.78 -13.50 11.52
N ALA A 119 -3.14 -12.91 10.37
CA ALA A 119 -2.54 -13.21 9.07
C ALA A 119 -1.02 -13.01 9.08
N VAL A 120 -0.54 -11.89 9.63
CA VAL A 120 0.90 -11.61 9.74
C VAL A 120 1.62 -12.65 10.63
N LYS A 121 0.98 -13.12 11.70
CA LYS A 121 1.54 -14.17 12.56
C LYS A 121 1.67 -15.49 11.79
N GLU A 122 0.65 -15.88 11.04
CA GLU A 122 0.68 -17.07 10.17
C GLU A 122 1.79 -16.95 9.12
N LEU A 123 1.89 -15.81 8.44
CA LEU A 123 2.95 -15.56 7.44
C LEU A 123 4.36 -15.71 8.02
N LYS A 124 4.57 -15.29 9.28
CA LYS A 124 5.85 -15.49 9.98
C LYS A 124 6.11 -16.97 10.25
N GLN A 125 5.10 -17.71 10.70
CA GLN A 125 5.21 -19.15 10.98
C GLN A 125 5.55 -19.95 9.72
N GLN A 126 5.04 -19.54 8.55
CA GLN A 126 5.33 -20.18 7.27
C GLN A 126 6.63 -19.67 6.60
N GLY A 127 7.47 -18.91 7.31
CA GLY A 127 8.73 -18.38 6.77
C GLY A 127 8.58 -17.19 5.81
N LYS A 128 7.35 -16.78 5.47
CA LYS A 128 7.02 -15.61 4.61
C LYS A 128 7.11 -14.26 5.34
N GLY A 129 7.57 -14.26 6.60
CA GLY A 129 7.83 -13.07 7.41
C GLY A 129 9.24 -12.49 7.27
N ASN A 130 10.19 -13.28 6.76
CA ASN A 130 11.61 -12.92 6.70
C ASN A 130 11.88 -11.93 5.56
N ILE A 131 12.86 -11.05 5.79
CA ILE A 131 13.39 -10.14 4.78
C ILE A 131 14.61 -10.81 4.17
N THR A 132 14.55 -11.11 2.88
CA THR A 132 15.71 -11.57 2.12
C THR A 132 16.55 -10.36 1.76
N HIS A 133 17.74 -10.23 2.34
CA HIS A 133 18.70 -9.22 1.95
C HIS A 133 19.51 -9.71 0.75
N TYR A 134 19.80 -8.81 -0.17
CA TYR A 134 20.73 -9.11 -1.27
C TYR A 134 22.15 -9.23 -0.70
N GLU A 135 22.93 -10.20 -1.17
CA GLU A 135 24.30 -10.37 -0.72
C GLU A 135 25.17 -9.16 -1.12
N PRO A 136 26.14 -8.74 -0.29
CA PRO A 136 27.07 -7.70 -0.67
C PRO A 136 27.77 -8.07 -1.97
N MET A 137 27.85 -7.12 -2.92
CA MET A 137 28.59 -7.32 -4.17
C MET A 137 30.06 -7.62 -3.85
N ALA A 138 30.52 -8.80 -4.27
CA ALA A 138 31.90 -9.24 -4.10
C ALA A 138 32.87 -8.26 -4.77
N GLU A 139 34.06 -8.12 -4.19
CA GLU A 139 35.05 -7.16 -4.68
C GLU A 139 35.50 -7.47 -6.11
N ALA A 140 35.65 -8.75 -6.45
CA ALA A 140 35.97 -9.17 -7.82
C ALA A 140 34.88 -8.80 -8.83
N ASP A 141 33.60 -8.93 -8.48
CA ASP A 141 32.50 -8.55 -9.38
C ASP A 141 32.35 -7.03 -9.48
N ARG A 142 32.68 -6.31 -8.40
CA ARG A 142 32.79 -4.85 -8.40
C ARG A 142 33.92 -4.37 -9.32
N GLN A 143 35.08 -5.03 -9.28
CA GLN A 143 36.19 -4.76 -10.20
C GLN A 143 35.78 -5.04 -11.65
N LYS A 144 35.09 -6.15 -11.94
CA LYS A 144 34.55 -6.40 -13.29
C LYS A 144 33.59 -5.31 -13.76
N LEU A 145 32.75 -4.77 -12.87
CA LEU A 145 31.83 -3.67 -13.19
C LEU A 145 32.58 -2.40 -13.62
N TYR A 146 33.71 -2.07 -12.96
CA TYR A 146 34.53 -0.90 -13.29
C TYR A 146 35.40 -1.09 -14.55
N HIS A 147 35.81 -2.33 -14.85
CA HIS A 147 36.71 -2.65 -15.96
C HIS A 147 35.99 -3.22 -17.18
N SER A 148 34.67 -3.46 -17.11
CA SER A 148 33.90 -3.83 -18.31
C SER A 148 33.81 -2.61 -19.22
N MET A 149 34.41 -2.73 -20.40
CA MET A 149 34.64 -1.69 -21.40
C MET A 149 33.34 -1.21 -22.08
N TYR A 150 32.43 -0.64 -21.31
CA TYR A 150 31.24 0.11 -21.77
C TYR A 150 30.83 1.16 -20.70
N MET A 151 31.75 2.06 -20.37
CA MET A 151 31.41 3.44 -19.99
C MET A 151 32.02 4.37 -21.02
#